data_AF-A0A2K1KMR8-F1
#
_entry.id   AF-A0A2K1KMR8-F1
#
_cell.length_a   1.000
_cell.length_b   1.000
_cell.length_c   1.000
_cell.angle_alpha   90.00
_cell.angle_beta   90.00
_cell.angle_gamma   90.00
#
_symmetry.space_group_name_H-M   'P 1'
#
loop_
_entity.id
_entity.type
_entity.pdbx_description
1 polymer ?
#
loop_
_entity_poly.entity_id
_entity_poly.type
_entity_poly.pdbx_seq_one_letter_code
_entity_poly.pdbx_strand_id
1 'polypeptide(L)'
;MDKFMLNVLTAGKKAAFDAGLTEDVMKNLDKSRCGVLVGSAMGGMQIFSDAIEALRISYCKMDPFCVPFATTNMGSAVLAMDLGWMGPNYSISTACATSNFCILNAANHMIRGEAASSLLPNIL
;
A
#
# COMPACT_ATOMS: atom_id res chain seq x y z
N MET A 1 0.12 14.02 -0.09
CA MET A 1 0.04 12.61 -0.53
C MET A 1 0.51 12.53 -1.97
N ASP A 2 1.48 11.66 -2.28
CA ASP A 2 1.99 11.45 -3.63
C ASP A 2 0.95 10.76 -4.56
N LYS A 3 1.07 10.99 -5.88
CA LYS A 3 0.24 10.36 -6.91
C LYS A 3 0.28 8.83 -6.85
N PHE A 4 1.44 8.25 -6.52
CA PHE A 4 1.58 6.81 -6.32
C PHE A 4 0.57 6.28 -5.30
N MET A 5 0.44 6.93 -4.13
CA MET A 5 -0.49 6.47 -3.10
C MET A 5 -1.96 6.63 -3.54
N LEU A 6 -2.30 7.69 -4.26
CA LEU A 6 -3.65 7.87 -4.81
C LEU A 6 -4.02 6.76 -5.80
N ASN A 7 -3.07 6.34 -6.63
CA ASN A 7 -3.24 5.21 -7.54
C ASN A 7 -3.44 3.91 -6.77
N VAL A 8 -2.64 3.65 -5.72
CA VAL A 8 -2.80 2.48 -4.84
C VAL A 8 -4.18 2.43 -4.20
N LEU A 9 -4.65 3.54 -3.64
CA LEU A 9 -5.95 3.61 -3.00
C LEU A 9 -7.08 3.38 -4.00
N THR A 10 -7.00 4.03 -5.16
CA THR A 10 -8.05 3.93 -6.18
C THR A 10 -8.09 2.52 -6.77
N ALA A 11 -6.95 1.95 -7.14
CA ALA A 11 -6.86 0.60 -7.69
C ALA A 11 -7.23 -0.47 -6.64
N GLY A 12 -6.81 -0.29 -5.39
CA GLY A 12 -7.11 -1.22 -4.30
C GLY A 12 -8.61 -1.26 -4.00
N LYS A 13 -9.27 -0.10 -3.90
CA LYS A 13 -10.73 -0.04 -3.70
C LYS A 13 -11.51 -0.66 -4.86
N LYS A 14 -11.08 -0.39 -6.10
CA LYS A 14 -11.69 -1.01 -7.29
C LYS A 14 -11.53 -2.52 -7.28
N ALA A 15 -10.34 -3.03 -6.98
CA ALA A 15 -10.09 -4.46 -6.89
C ALA A 15 -10.91 -5.13 -5.77
N ALA A 16 -11.10 -4.47 -4.62
CA ALA A 16 -11.98 -4.97 -3.56
C ALA A 16 -13.43 -5.08 -4.02
N PHE A 17 -13.93 -4.03 -4.69
CA PHE A 17 -15.29 -3.99 -5.23
C PHE A 17 -15.49 -5.07 -6.31
N ASP A 18 -14.56 -5.20 -7.25
CA ASP A 18 -14.60 -6.20 -8.31
C ASP A 18 -14.51 -7.64 -7.76
N ALA A 19 -13.86 -7.84 -6.61
CA ALA A 19 -13.83 -9.11 -5.89
C ALA A 19 -15.12 -9.41 -5.11
N GLY A 20 -16.14 -8.55 -5.17
CA GLY A 20 -17.40 -8.71 -4.46
C GLY A 20 -17.32 -8.41 -2.96
N LEU A 21 -16.27 -7.73 -2.50
CA LEU A 21 -16.11 -7.31 -1.10
C LEU A 21 -16.92 -6.04 -0.85
N THR A 22 -18.24 -6.17 -0.86
CA THR A 22 -19.16 -5.07 -0.50
C THR A 22 -19.05 -4.76 1.00
N GLU A 23 -19.54 -3.60 1.44
CA GLU A 23 -19.45 -3.17 2.85
C GLU A 23 -20.04 -4.21 3.83
N ASP A 24 -21.13 -4.86 3.45
CA ASP A 24 -21.77 -5.89 4.29
C ASP A 24 -20.93 -7.17 4.39
N VAL A 25 -20.23 -7.54 3.31
CA VAL A 25 -19.27 -8.65 3.33
C VAL A 25 -18.06 -8.27 4.18
N MET A 26 -17.53 -7.05 3.99
CA MET A 26 -16.36 -6.57 4.72
C MET A 26 -16.58 -6.47 6.24
N LYS A 27 -17.81 -6.19 6.70
CA LYS A 27 -18.15 -6.20 8.15
C LYS A 27 -18.05 -7.58 8.78
N ASN A 28 -18.32 -8.64 8.02
CA ASN A 28 -18.34 -10.02 8.50
C ASN A 28 -17.00 -10.75 8.26
N LEU A 29 -16.04 -10.12 7.56
CA LEU A 29 -14.72 -10.68 7.35
C LEU A 29 -13.89 -10.63 8.64
N ASP A 30 -13.12 -11.69 8.86
CA ASP A 30 -12.05 -11.68 9.86
C ASP A 30 -10.92 -10.77 9.38
N LYS A 31 -10.90 -9.54 9.91
CA LYS A 31 -9.91 -8.51 9.59
C LYS A 31 -8.47 -8.96 9.83
N SER A 32 -8.24 -9.87 10.78
CA SER A 32 -6.89 -10.40 11.08
C SER A 32 -6.34 -11.28 9.96
N ARG A 33 -7.23 -11.81 9.10
CA ARG A 33 -6.88 -12.64 7.95
C ARG A 33 -6.93 -11.90 6.62
N CYS A 34 -7.17 -10.60 6.64
CA CYS A 34 -7.17 -9.75 5.46
C CYS A 34 -5.84 -8.99 5.39
N GLY A 35 -5.00 -9.30 4.40
CA GLY A 35 -3.68 -8.70 4.21
C GLY A 35 -3.64 -7.72 3.04
N VAL A 36 -2.71 -6.77 3.09
CA VAL A 36 -2.47 -5.80 2.02
C VAL A 36 -0.99 -5.83 1.67
N LEU A 37 -0.68 -6.14 0.41
CA LEU A 37 0.70 -6.25 -0.05
C LEU A 37 0.88 -5.40 -1.30
N VAL A 38 1.25 -4.15 -1.09
CA VAL A 38 1.47 -3.20 -2.19
C VAL A 38 2.91 -2.73 -2.18
N GLY A 39 3.57 -2.95 -3.31
CA GLY A 39 4.97 -2.60 -3.52
C GLY A 39 5.14 -1.41 -4.44
N SER A 40 6.25 -0.69 -4.28
CA SER A 40 6.72 0.31 -5.23
C SER A 40 8.23 0.31 -5.27
N ALA A 41 8.79 0.44 -6.48
CA ALA A 41 10.22 0.51 -6.67
C ALA A 41 10.83 1.76 -5.99
N MET A 42 10.17 2.91 -6.16
CA MET A 42 10.73 4.21 -5.77
C MET A 42 9.84 5.02 -4.81
N GLY A 43 8.59 4.61 -4.58
CA GLY A 43 7.69 5.30 -3.67
C GLY A 43 7.33 6.71 -4.14
N GLY A 44 7.15 7.64 -3.19
CA GLY A 44 6.74 9.02 -3.45
C GLY A 44 7.91 9.95 -3.76
N MET A 45 8.54 9.79 -4.93
CA MET A 45 9.72 10.59 -5.32
C MET A 45 9.48 12.09 -5.38
N GLN A 46 8.27 12.53 -5.76
CA GLN A 46 7.96 13.95 -5.82
C GLN A 46 8.04 14.57 -4.42
N ILE A 47 7.41 13.91 -3.44
CA ILE A 47 7.44 14.35 -2.04
C ILE A 47 8.87 14.38 -1.50
N PHE A 48 9.69 13.39 -1.87
CA PHE A 48 11.09 13.37 -1.47
C PHE A 48 11.87 14.56 -2.05
N SER A 49 11.69 14.86 -3.33
CA SER A 49 12.31 16.02 -3.99
C SER A 49 11.87 17.34 -3.34
N ASP A 50 10.57 17.50 -3.10
CA ASP A 50 10.00 18.71 -2.49
C ASP A 50 10.52 18.91 -1.05
N ALA A 51 10.69 17.81 -0.30
CA ALA A 51 11.26 17.84 1.04
C ALA A 51 12.73 18.28 1.06
N ILE A 52 13.53 17.85 0.06
CA ILE A 52 14.92 18.29 -0.08
C ILE A 52 14.97 19.79 -0.39
N GLU A 53 14.14 20.29 -1.30
CA GLU A 53 14.09 21.72 -1.61
C GLU A 53 13.64 22.55 -0.41
N ALA A 54 12.69 22.06 0.39
CA ALA A 54 12.29 22.70 1.63
C ALA A 54 13.43 22.73 2.68
N LEU A 55 14.16 21.62 2.80
CA LEU A 55 15.30 21.50 3.72
C LEU A 55 16.44 22.47 3.38
N ARG A 56 16.65 22.75 2.09
CA ARG A 56 17.63 23.77 1.63
C ARG A 56 17.30 25.18 2.13
N ILE A 57 16.03 25.48 2.40
CA ILE A 57 15.59 26.75 2.96
C ILE A 57 15.75 26.73 4.49
N SER A 58 15.18 25.72 5.15
CA SER A 58 15.27 25.52 6.61
C SER A 58 14.68 24.17 7.01
N TYR A 59 15.21 23.55 8.07
CA TYR A 59 14.63 22.34 8.66
C TYR A 59 13.16 22.52 9.07
N CYS A 60 12.76 23.73 9.49
CA CYS A 60 11.38 24.05 9.87
C CYS A 60 10.40 24.09 8.68
N LYS A 61 10.91 24.15 7.44
CA LYS A 61 10.08 24.20 6.23
C LYS A 61 9.79 22.81 5.66
N MET A 62 10.52 21.80 6.12
CA MET A 62 10.30 20.42 5.71
C MET A 62 8.97 19.92 6.26
N ASP A 63 8.14 19.37 5.37
CA ASP A 63 6.84 18.83 5.77
C ASP A 63 7.03 17.62 6.71
N PRO A 64 6.37 17.58 7.88
CA PRO A 64 6.56 16.49 8.84
C PRO A 64 6.06 15.13 8.35
N PHE A 65 5.21 15.10 7.32
CA PHE A 65 4.72 13.90 6.66
C PHE A 65 5.54 13.50 5.42
N CYS A 66 6.64 14.20 5.11
CA CYS A 66 7.45 13.87 3.95
C CYS A 66 8.02 12.44 4.00
N VAL A 67 8.49 11.98 5.16
CA VAL A 67 9.02 10.63 5.32
C VAL A 67 7.91 9.58 5.15
N PRO A 68 6.78 9.63 5.89
CA PRO A 68 5.65 8.75 5.63
C PRO A 68 5.22 8.73 4.17
N PHE A 69 5.02 9.89 3.53
CA PHE A 69 4.53 9.94 2.15
C PHE A 69 5.56 9.58 1.08
N ALA A 70 6.86 9.61 1.38
CA ALA A 70 7.90 9.15 0.47
C ALA A 70 8.11 7.63 0.54
N THR A 71 7.85 7.00 1.70
CA THR A 71 8.12 5.58 1.91
C THR A 71 7.28 4.66 1.03
N THR A 72 7.89 3.58 0.55
CA THR A 72 7.28 2.60 -0.37
C THR A 72 6.18 1.76 0.26
N ASN A 73 6.17 1.64 1.60
CA ASN A 73 5.16 0.90 2.35
C ASN A 73 3.92 1.72 2.69
N MET A 74 3.96 3.04 2.52
CA MET A 74 2.83 3.90 2.88
C MET A 74 1.59 3.61 2.05
N GLY A 75 1.74 3.29 0.76
CA GLY A 75 0.61 2.90 -0.09
C GLY A 75 -0.15 1.69 0.47
N SER A 76 0.59 0.66 0.89
CA SER A 76 0.03 -0.53 1.54
C SER A 76 -0.64 -0.19 2.87
N ALA A 77 0.02 0.64 3.69
CA ALA A 77 -0.48 1.02 5.00
C ALA A 77 -1.76 1.87 4.94
N VAL A 78 -1.85 2.88 4.07
CA VAL A 78 -3.08 3.68 3.95
C VAL A 78 -4.22 2.83 3.41
N LEU A 79 -3.97 1.94 2.45
CA LEU A 79 -5.02 1.05 1.93
C LEU A 79 -5.54 0.10 3.01
N ALA A 80 -4.64 -0.48 3.83
CA ALA A 80 -5.02 -1.32 4.95
C ALA A 80 -5.83 -0.55 6.01
N MET A 81 -5.42 0.68 6.34
CA MET A 81 -6.15 1.55 7.28
C MET A 81 -7.54 1.91 6.76
N ASP A 82 -7.65 2.23 5.47
CA ASP A 82 -8.92 2.61 4.83
C ASP A 82 -9.90 1.43 4.78
N LEU A 83 -9.42 0.22 4.50
CA LEU A 83 -10.23 -1.00 4.48
C LEU A 83 -10.44 -1.62 5.89
N GLY A 84 -9.67 -1.18 6.89
CA GLY A 84 -9.68 -1.75 8.24
C GLY A 84 -9.10 -3.17 8.33
N TRP A 85 -8.15 -3.50 7.45
CA TRP A 85 -7.53 -4.82 7.36
C TRP A 85 -6.31 -4.91 8.28
N MET A 86 -6.17 -6.04 8.98
CA MET A 86 -5.21 -6.22 10.09
C MET A 86 -4.27 -7.41 9.90
N GLY A 87 -4.34 -8.10 8.75
CA GLY A 87 -3.42 -9.18 8.39
C GLY A 87 -2.05 -8.67 7.91
N PRO A 88 -1.27 -9.51 7.21
CA PRO A 88 0.05 -9.14 6.71
C PRO A 88 0.03 -7.84 5.90
N ASN A 89 0.81 -6.85 6.33
CA ASN A 89 0.87 -5.53 5.70
C ASN A 89 2.32 -5.05 5.60
N TYR A 90 2.87 -5.13 4.39
CA TYR A 90 4.22 -4.65 4.08
C TYR A 90 4.36 -4.40 2.57
N SER A 91 5.49 -3.81 2.19
CA SER A 91 5.82 -3.50 0.80
C SER A 91 7.06 -4.25 0.40
N ILE A 92 7.08 -4.71 -0.85
CA ILE A 92 8.23 -5.31 -1.50
C ILE A 92 8.74 -4.31 -2.53
N SER A 93 10.06 -4.22 -2.71
CA SER A 93 10.67 -3.40 -3.75
C SER A 93 11.76 -4.21 -4.45
N THR A 94 11.48 -4.62 -5.68
CA THR A 94 12.40 -5.36 -6.56
C THR A 94 12.36 -4.78 -7.97
N ALA A 95 12.36 -3.43 -8.05
CA ALA A 95 12.25 -2.67 -9.30
C ALA A 95 11.01 -3.11 -10.11
N CYS A 96 11.17 -3.44 -11.39
CA CYS A 96 10.07 -3.85 -12.28
C CYS A 96 9.40 -5.17 -11.85
N ALA A 97 10.08 -6.01 -11.05
CA ALA A 97 9.51 -7.26 -10.58
C ALA A 97 8.66 -7.11 -9.30
N THR A 98 8.56 -5.89 -8.76
CA THR A 98 7.90 -5.62 -7.47
C THR A 98 6.49 -6.20 -7.40
N SER A 99 5.67 -5.97 -8.43
CA SER A 99 4.30 -6.49 -8.49
C SER A 99 4.25 -8.02 -8.46
N ASN A 100 5.12 -8.68 -9.23
CA ASN A 100 5.22 -10.15 -9.26
C ASN A 100 5.56 -10.72 -7.88
N PHE A 101 6.50 -10.11 -7.17
CA PHE A 101 6.85 -10.56 -5.83
C PHE A 101 5.73 -10.30 -4.81
N CYS A 102 5.01 -9.18 -4.90
CA CYS A 102 3.84 -8.93 -4.06
C CYS A 102 2.75 -9.99 -4.26
N ILE A 103 2.45 -10.32 -5.53
CA ILE A 103 1.47 -11.36 -5.88
C ILE A 103 1.91 -12.73 -5.33
N LEU A 104 3.19 -13.09 -5.53
CA LEU A 104 3.73 -14.36 -5.05
C LEU A 104 3.70 -14.46 -3.53
N ASN A 105 4.09 -13.41 -2.81
CA ASN A 105 4.06 -13.42 -1.35
C ASN A 105 2.64 -13.44 -0.80
N ALA A 106 1.70 -12.72 -1.42
CA ALA A 106 0.29 -12.81 -1.07
C ALA A 106 -0.23 -14.26 -1.21
N ALA A 107 0.08 -14.92 -2.31
CA ALA A 107 -0.25 -16.33 -2.51
C ALA A 107 0.39 -17.22 -1.43
N ASN A 108 1.66 -16.99 -1.08
CA ASN A 108 2.35 -17.74 -0.03
C ASN A 108 1.69 -17.54 1.36
N HIS A 109 1.30 -16.32 1.71
CA HIS A 109 0.56 -16.07 2.96
C HIS A 109 -0.78 -16.81 2.98
N MET A 110 -1.48 -16.89 1.85
CA MET A 110 -2.71 -17.67 1.74
C MET A 110 -2.47 -19.17 1.88
N ILE A 111 -1.44 -19.71 1.21
CA ILE A 111 -1.08 -21.14 1.27
C ILE A 111 -0.66 -21.54 2.69
N ARG A 112 0.03 -20.67 3.42
CA ARG A 112 0.46 -20.90 4.81
C ARG A 112 -0.67 -20.72 5.83
N GLY A 113 -1.84 -20.26 5.40
CA GLY A 113 -2.99 -19.98 6.27
C GLY A 113 -2.90 -18.67 7.05
N GLU A 114 -1.85 -17.88 6.83
CA GLU A 114 -1.59 -16.58 7.49
C GLU A 114 -2.55 -15.48 7.02
N ALA A 115 -3.10 -15.60 5.81
CA ALA A 115 -4.16 -14.73 5.28
C ALA A 115 -5.24 -15.55 4.54
N ALA A 116 -6.47 -15.06 4.49
CA ALA A 116 -7.58 -15.63 3.71
C ALA A 116 -7.94 -14.77 2.50
N SER A 117 -7.65 -13.47 2.55
CA SER A 117 -7.84 -12.54 1.43
C SER A 117 -6.65 -11.57 1.37
N SER A 118 -6.16 -11.28 0.17
CA SER A 118 -5.04 -10.37 -0.06
C SER A 118 -5.33 -9.45 -1.24
N LEU A 119 -5.24 -8.14 -1.02
CA LEU A 119 -5.50 -7.12 -2.04
C LEU A 119 -4.21 -6.72 -2.75
N LEU A 120 -4.22 -6.82 -4.08
CA LEU A 120 -3.09 -6.59 -4.96
C LEU A 120 -3.49 -5.61 -6.09
N PRO A 121 -3.42 -4.29 -5.86
CA PRO A 121 -3.58 -3.33 -6.94
C PRO A 121 -2.44 -3.48 -7.94
N ASN A 122 -2.78 -3.90 -9.17
CA ASN A 122 -1.84 -4.02 -10.26
C ASN A 122 -1.54 -2.61 -10.79
N ILE A 123 -0.47 -1.99 -10.29
CA ILE A 123 0.02 -0.69 -10.77
C ILE A 123 1.20 -0.98 -11.70
N LEU A 124 0.92 -0.93 -13.00
CA LEU A 124 1.90 -0.73 -14.06
C LEU A 124 2.09 0.78 -14.28
#